data_AF-A0A1Q3EG37-F1
#
_entry.id   AF-A0A1Q3EG37-F1
#
_cell.length_a   1.000
_cell.length_b   1.000
_cell.length_c   1.000
_cell.angle_alpha   90.00
_cell.angle_beta   90.00
_cell.angle_gamma   90.00
#
_symmetry.space_group_name_H-M   'P 1'
#
loop_
_entity.id
_entity.type
_entity.pdbx_description
1 polymer ?
#
loop_
_entity_poly.entity_id
_entity_poly.type
_entity_poly.pdbx_seq_one_letter_code
_entity_poly.pdbx_strand_id
1 'polypeptide(L)'
;MSSHAYTNLLQHLHRAQPALPLETIQSALAFHIANHSLVPTPLAATAITSPLFLSYPFTLSRLQTLSNSFRHAIHLKFTLLSGPRFSFFERSISAHLAQWTKELIKGLQGGNPLLRLAAASGILLGLEDLRTQAQANSLDVDSNSSDLASQDPVPNATRAKVEDEVVIAFAEVMDQEGVGREWESEFQQIALLSNSVQVDAPADQIPSPSISLPTLSLILAAQSLPLVASSKLKALPLTALSQILTSCITEAFNEVV
;
A
#
# COMPACT_ATOMS: atom_id res chain seq x y z
N MET A 1 27.55 1.31 6.43
CA MET A 1 26.99 0.24 7.28
C MET A 1 25.60 -0.26 6.82
N SER A 2 25.14 0.08 5.62
CA SER A 2 23.73 -0.08 5.25
C SER A 2 23.40 -1.27 4.31
N SER A 3 24.43 -1.90 3.72
CA SER A 3 24.29 -3.11 2.89
C SER A 3 23.79 -4.33 3.68
N HIS A 4 24.32 -4.57 4.89
CA HIS A 4 23.91 -5.72 5.70
C HIS A 4 22.45 -5.64 6.16
N ALA A 5 21.98 -4.46 6.58
CA ALA A 5 20.59 -4.26 6.97
C ALA A 5 19.62 -4.48 5.80
N TYR A 6 19.99 -4.00 4.61
CA TYR A 6 19.22 -4.20 3.39
C TYR A 6 19.14 -5.68 3.00
N THR A 7 20.27 -6.39 3.01
CA THR A 7 20.30 -7.84 2.74
C THR A 7 19.47 -8.63 3.74
N ASN A 8 19.52 -8.26 5.02
CA ASN A 8 18.67 -8.88 6.05
C ASN A 8 17.19 -8.65 5.76
N LEU A 9 16.78 -7.43 5.42
CA LEU A 9 15.40 -7.14 5.01
C LEU A 9 14.98 -8.02 3.83
N LEU A 10 15.80 -8.10 2.78
CA LEU A 10 15.50 -8.94 1.61
C LEU A 10 15.35 -10.43 1.99
N GLN A 11 16.22 -10.93 2.87
CA GLN A 11 16.13 -12.30 3.36
C GLN A 11 14.81 -12.55 4.12
N HIS A 12 14.33 -11.57 4.88
CA HIS A 12 13.02 -11.66 5.54
C HIS A 12 11.86 -11.55 4.56
N LEU A 13 11.93 -10.68 3.55
CA LEU A 13 10.92 -10.58 2.49
C LEU A 13 10.84 -11.87 1.66
N HIS A 14 11.93 -12.60 1.48
CA HIS A 14 11.92 -13.87 0.74
C HIS A 14 11.39 -15.07 1.56
N ARG A 15 10.93 -14.85 2.81
CA ARG A 15 10.37 -15.89 3.67
C ARG A 15 8.87 -15.64 3.90
N ALA A 16 8.06 -16.70 3.74
CA ALA A 16 6.63 -16.68 4.03
C ALA A 16 6.34 -16.38 5.52
N GLN A 17 7.18 -16.95 6.41
CA GLN A 17 7.13 -16.75 7.84
C GLN A 17 8.46 -16.14 8.30
N PRO A 18 8.49 -14.83 8.59
CA PRO A 18 9.70 -14.19 9.05
C PRO A 18 9.90 -14.49 10.55
N ALA A 19 11.16 -14.60 10.97
CA ALA A 19 11.50 -14.69 12.38
C ALA A 19 11.33 -13.34 13.12
N LEU A 20 11.21 -12.24 12.37
CA LEU A 20 11.06 -10.89 12.93
C LEU A 20 9.58 -10.49 13.02
N PRO A 21 9.21 -9.69 14.04
CA PRO A 21 7.89 -9.05 14.11
C PRO A 21 7.57 -8.22 12.87
N LEU A 22 6.29 -8.17 12.49
CA LEU A 22 5.83 -7.43 11.30
C LEU A 22 6.12 -5.93 11.43
N GLU A 23 6.07 -5.37 12.64
CA GLU A 23 6.34 -3.96 12.93
C GLU A 23 7.81 -3.59 12.65
N THR A 24 8.72 -4.52 12.93
CA THR A 24 10.14 -4.37 12.61
C THR A 24 10.36 -4.39 11.10
N ILE A 25 9.69 -5.30 10.39
CA ILE A 25 9.73 -5.37 8.93
C ILE A 25 9.12 -4.12 8.31
N GLN A 26 8.00 -3.62 8.85
CA GLN A 26 7.34 -2.39 8.43
C GLN A 26 8.32 -1.21 8.45
N SER A 27 8.97 -1.03 9.60
CA SER A 27 9.89 0.07 9.84
C SER A 27 11.15 -0.04 8.97
N ALA A 28 11.71 -1.25 8.85
CA ALA A 28 12.86 -1.51 8.00
C ALA A 28 12.53 -1.28 6.52
N LEU A 29 11.38 -1.77 6.05
CA LEU A 29 10.92 -1.58 4.68
C LEU A 29 10.71 -0.09 4.37
N ALA A 30 10.00 0.64 5.25
CA ALA A 30 9.80 2.08 5.11
C ALA A 30 11.13 2.85 5.01
N PHE A 31 12.06 2.54 5.92
CA PHE A 31 13.39 3.14 5.95
C PHE A 31 14.17 2.86 4.66
N HIS A 32 14.22 1.61 4.20
CA HIS A 32 14.98 1.24 3.01
C HIS A 32 14.36 1.78 1.72
N ILE A 33 13.02 1.84 1.62
CA ILE A 33 12.33 2.48 0.49
C ILE A 33 12.69 3.98 0.41
N ALA A 34 12.70 4.68 1.55
CA ALA A 34 13.03 6.11 1.60
C ALA A 34 14.51 6.42 1.32
N ASN A 35 15.42 5.62 1.90
CA ASN A 35 16.85 5.92 1.95
C ASN A 35 17.68 5.25 0.86
N HIS A 36 17.32 4.04 0.40
CA HIS A 36 18.32 3.09 -0.07
C HIS A 36 18.40 2.85 -1.57
N SER A 37 17.87 3.74 -2.40
CA SER A 37 17.98 3.60 -3.85
C SER A 37 18.01 4.93 -4.58
N LEU A 38 18.84 4.99 -5.64
CA LEU A 38 18.73 6.03 -6.67
C LEU A 38 17.33 5.96 -7.34
N VAL A 39 16.70 4.77 -7.35
CA VAL A 39 15.37 4.50 -7.89
C VAL A 39 14.66 3.43 -7.03
N PRO A 40 13.53 3.74 -6.37
CA PRO A 40 12.85 2.83 -5.44
C PRO A 40 12.09 1.66 -6.08
N THR A 41 12.01 1.64 -7.42
CA THR A 41 11.28 0.66 -8.21
C THR A 41 11.61 -0.80 -7.85
N PRO A 42 12.88 -1.24 -7.77
CA PRO A 42 13.16 -2.66 -7.53
C PRO A 42 12.70 -3.12 -6.15
N LEU A 43 12.91 -2.31 -5.11
CA LEU A 43 12.50 -2.66 -3.75
C LEU A 43 10.97 -2.65 -3.61
N ALA A 44 10.29 -1.70 -4.24
CA ALA A 44 8.83 -1.69 -4.28
C ALA A 44 8.28 -2.96 -4.96
N ALA A 45 8.88 -3.36 -6.09
CA ALA A 45 8.54 -4.60 -6.77
C ALA A 45 8.79 -5.82 -5.87
N THR A 46 9.98 -5.93 -5.26
CA THR A 46 10.29 -7.01 -4.33
C THR A 46 9.33 -7.07 -3.16
N ALA A 47 8.91 -5.94 -2.61
CA ALA A 47 7.96 -5.88 -1.50
C ALA A 47 6.59 -6.47 -1.89
N ILE A 48 6.07 -6.16 -3.07
CA ILE A 48 4.76 -6.67 -3.50
C ILE A 48 4.81 -8.06 -4.15
N THR A 49 5.99 -8.55 -4.52
CA THR A 49 6.20 -9.94 -4.97
C THR A 49 6.78 -10.82 -3.85
N SER A 50 6.88 -10.28 -2.64
CA SER A 50 7.50 -10.96 -1.51
C SER A 50 6.62 -12.11 -1.02
N PRO A 51 7.19 -13.32 -0.83
CA PRO A 51 6.50 -14.42 -0.15
C PRO A 51 5.87 -14.03 1.18
N LEU A 52 6.46 -13.09 1.94
CA LEU A 52 5.87 -12.60 3.19
C LEU A 52 4.45 -12.08 3.02
N PHE A 53 4.23 -11.28 1.98
CA PHE A 53 2.94 -10.63 1.72
C PHE A 53 2.05 -11.45 0.77
N LEU A 54 2.64 -12.30 -0.09
CA LEU A 54 1.92 -13.22 -0.97
C LEU A 54 1.47 -14.52 -0.29
N SER A 55 1.95 -14.80 0.93
CA SER A 55 1.60 -16.02 1.66
C SER A 55 0.10 -16.09 1.90
N TYR A 56 -0.53 -17.16 1.40
CA TYR A 56 -1.94 -17.44 1.65
C TYR A 56 -2.13 -18.17 2.99
N PRO A 57 -3.20 -17.86 3.76
CA PRO A 57 -4.20 -16.83 3.50
C PRO A 57 -3.65 -15.40 3.64
N PHE A 58 -4.16 -14.48 2.82
CA PHE A 58 -3.91 -13.06 3.01
C PHE A 58 -4.49 -12.64 4.36
N THR A 59 -3.70 -11.89 5.13
CA THR A 59 -4.15 -11.36 6.42
C THR A 59 -4.17 -9.85 6.39
N LEU A 60 -5.16 -9.26 7.06
CA LEU A 60 -5.27 -7.81 7.18
C LEU A 60 -4.01 -7.19 7.79
N SER A 61 -3.39 -7.83 8.78
CA SER A 61 -2.17 -7.35 9.45
C SER A 61 -0.99 -7.20 8.48
N ARG A 62 -0.79 -8.16 7.57
CA ARG A 62 0.25 -8.10 6.53
C ARG A 62 -0.03 -7.00 5.51
N LEU A 63 -1.27 -6.87 5.06
CA LEU A 63 -1.67 -5.82 4.12
C LEU A 63 -1.52 -4.42 4.72
N GLN A 64 -1.91 -4.26 6.00
CA GLN A 64 -1.73 -3.01 6.74
C GLN A 64 -0.24 -2.71 6.98
N THR A 65 0.56 -3.72 7.31
CA THR A 65 2.02 -3.59 7.42
C THR A 65 2.62 -3.06 6.11
N LEU A 66 2.20 -3.62 4.97
CA LEU A 66 2.64 -3.15 3.66
C LEU A 66 2.20 -1.70 3.42
N SER A 67 0.91 -1.39 3.57
CA SER A 67 0.36 -0.04 3.41
C SER A 67 1.10 0.99 4.30
N ASN A 68 1.25 0.70 5.58
CA ASN A 68 1.93 1.56 6.54
C ASN A 68 3.42 1.73 6.20
N SER A 69 4.08 0.71 5.67
CA SER A 69 5.48 0.83 5.22
C SER A 69 5.63 1.90 4.13
N PHE A 70 4.76 1.88 3.12
CA PHE A 70 4.77 2.86 2.04
C PHE A 70 4.35 4.25 2.53
N ARG A 71 3.34 4.33 3.42
CA ARG A 71 2.93 5.59 4.06
C ARG A 71 4.09 6.22 4.84
N HIS A 72 4.77 5.47 5.69
CA HIS A 72 5.93 5.94 6.44
C HIS A 72 7.11 6.29 5.53
N ALA A 73 7.32 5.54 4.44
CA ALA A 73 8.38 5.84 3.48
C ALA A 73 8.20 7.22 2.83
N ILE A 74 6.95 7.64 2.54
CA ILE A 74 6.63 8.98 2.01
C ILE A 74 7.05 10.06 3.00
N HIS A 75 6.68 9.92 4.29
CA HIS A 75 7.07 10.84 5.35
C HIS A 75 8.58 10.92 5.54
N LEU A 76 9.24 9.77 5.66
CA LEU A 76 10.71 9.71 5.78
C LEU A 76 11.38 10.35 4.57
N LYS A 77 10.88 10.10 3.35
CA LYS A 77 11.43 10.69 2.13
C LYS A 77 11.28 12.21 2.14
N PHE A 78 10.11 12.72 2.52
CA PHE A 78 9.87 14.15 2.61
C PHE A 78 10.79 14.82 3.66
N THR A 79 10.97 14.21 4.83
CA THR A 79 11.89 14.69 5.86
C THR A 79 13.34 14.72 5.36
N LEU A 80 13.79 13.66 4.69
CA LEU A 80 15.14 13.62 4.10
C LEU A 80 15.35 14.72 3.04
N LEU A 81 14.32 14.99 2.24
CA LEU A 81 14.36 16.06 1.26
C LEU A 81 14.27 17.45 1.90
N SER A 82 13.62 17.61 3.05
CA SER A 82 13.45 18.90 3.73
C SER A 82 14.65 19.30 4.60
N GLY A 83 15.65 18.43 4.75
CA GLY A 83 16.88 18.73 5.48
C GLY A 83 17.70 19.89 4.87
N PRO A 84 18.69 20.43 5.59
CA PRO A 84 19.49 21.56 5.14
C PRO A 84 20.24 21.22 3.85
N ARG A 85 20.04 22.06 2.82
CA ARG A 85 20.69 21.90 1.51
C ARG A 85 21.56 23.10 1.19
N PHE A 86 22.77 22.84 0.69
CA PHE A 86 23.78 23.87 0.40
C PHE A 86 23.91 24.19 -1.10
N SER A 87 22.88 23.90 -1.91
CA SER A 87 22.97 24.04 -3.38
C SER A 87 21.84 24.90 -3.96
N PHE A 88 22.22 25.95 -4.69
CA PHE A 88 21.32 26.95 -5.27
C PHE A 88 20.61 26.50 -6.56
N PHE A 89 20.97 25.34 -7.14
CA PHE A 89 20.43 24.84 -8.41
C PHE A 89 19.66 23.53 -8.30
N GLU A 90 19.21 23.17 -7.10
CA GLU A 90 18.46 21.93 -6.91
C GLU A 90 17.00 22.03 -7.33
N ARG A 91 16.44 20.92 -7.82
CA ARG A 91 14.99 20.82 -8.06
C ARG A 91 14.24 20.95 -6.73
N SER A 92 13.03 21.49 -6.80
CA SER A 92 12.15 21.62 -5.64
C SER A 92 11.93 20.27 -4.94
N ILE A 93 11.68 20.31 -3.63
CA ILE A 93 11.32 19.13 -2.81
C ILE A 93 10.15 18.38 -3.45
N SER A 94 9.13 19.15 -3.85
CA SER A 94 7.93 18.67 -4.53
C SER A 94 8.24 17.92 -5.84
N ALA A 95 9.15 18.43 -6.68
CA ALA A 95 9.56 17.75 -7.91
C ALA A 95 10.36 16.46 -7.64
N HIS A 96 11.22 16.45 -6.63
CA HIS A 96 11.96 15.25 -6.23
C HIS A 96 11.05 14.17 -5.66
N LEU A 97 10.13 14.54 -4.78
CA LEU A 97 9.14 13.64 -4.21
C LEU A 97 8.23 13.08 -5.31
N ALA A 98 7.75 13.94 -6.23
CA ALA A 98 6.95 13.54 -7.38
C ALA A 98 7.64 12.49 -8.26
N GLN A 99 8.91 12.73 -8.60
CA GLN A 99 9.69 11.79 -9.39
C GLN A 99 9.91 10.49 -8.64
N TRP A 100 10.24 10.55 -7.35
CA TRP A 100 10.43 9.36 -6.52
C TRP A 100 9.15 8.52 -6.37
N THR A 101 8.00 9.17 -6.13
CA THR A 101 6.69 8.50 -6.08
C THR A 101 6.32 7.86 -7.41
N LYS A 102 6.62 8.52 -8.54
CA LYS A 102 6.42 7.92 -9.87
C LYS A 102 7.23 6.63 -10.03
N GLU A 103 8.46 6.59 -9.56
CA GLU A 103 9.28 5.38 -9.60
C GLU A 103 8.79 4.28 -8.64
N LEU A 104 8.18 4.65 -7.49
CA LEU A 104 7.48 3.68 -6.63
C LEU A 104 6.33 3.01 -7.38
N ILE A 105 5.44 3.81 -7.99
CA ILE A 105 4.27 3.30 -8.72
C ILE A 105 4.71 2.33 -9.82
N LYS A 106 5.78 2.64 -10.57
CA LYS A 106 6.32 1.70 -11.56
C LYS A 106 6.74 0.36 -10.94
N GLY A 107 7.29 0.38 -9.73
CA GLY A 107 7.65 -0.84 -9.02
C GLY A 107 6.44 -1.65 -8.59
N LEU A 108 5.25 -1.03 -8.49
CA LEU A 108 4.01 -1.73 -8.17
C LEU A 108 3.39 -2.44 -9.39
N GLN A 109 3.76 -2.05 -10.60
CA GLN A 109 3.12 -2.56 -11.82
C GLN A 109 3.36 -4.06 -12.01
N GLY A 110 2.31 -4.78 -12.39
CA GLY A 110 2.36 -6.21 -12.70
C GLY A 110 2.40 -7.15 -11.49
N GLY A 111 2.32 -6.62 -10.26
CA GLY A 111 2.17 -7.46 -9.06
C GLY A 111 0.72 -7.83 -8.74
N ASN A 112 0.54 -8.57 -7.63
CA ASN A 112 -0.79 -8.98 -7.17
C ASN A 112 -1.69 -7.75 -6.90
N PRO A 113 -2.92 -7.68 -7.43
CA PRO A 113 -3.78 -6.49 -7.31
C PRO A 113 -4.07 -6.07 -5.87
N LEU A 114 -4.24 -7.01 -4.93
CA LEU A 114 -4.49 -6.69 -3.53
C LEU A 114 -3.27 -6.06 -2.85
N LEU A 115 -2.07 -6.56 -3.16
CA LEU A 115 -0.81 -5.99 -2.65
C LEU A 115 -0.51 -4.63 -3.28
N ARG A 116 -0.81 -4.46 -4.58
CA ARG A 116 -0.76 -3.15 -5.26
C ARG A 116 -1.70 -2.16 -4.59
N LEU A 117 -2.95 -2.56 -4.34
CA LEU A 117 -3.94 -1.74 -3.65
C LEU A 117 -3.45 -1.32 -2.25
N ALA A 118 -2.91 -2.25 -1.47
CA ALA A 118 -2.36 -1.96 -0.15
C ALA A 118 -1.20 -0.94 -0.22
N ALA A 119 -0.22 -1.17 -1.09
CA ALA A 119 0.92 -0.27 -1.26
C ALA A 119 0.50 1.12 -1.79
N ALA A 120 -0.33 1.17 -2.83
CA ALA A 120 -0.81 2.41 -3.43
C ALA A 120 -1.69 3.21 -2.47
N SER A 121 -2.53 2.54 -1.66
CA SER A 121 -3.30 3.18 -0.59
C SER A 121 -2.38 3.81 0.45
N GLY A 122 -1.32 3.11 0.87
CA GLY A 122 -0.29 3.65 1.76
C GLY A 122 0.40 4.88 1.20
N ILE A 123 0.77 4.86 -0.09
CA ILE A 123 1.34 6.03 -0.78
C ILE A 123 0.34 7.20 -0.77
N LEU A 124 -0.92 6.97 -1.15
CA LEU A 124 -1.94 8.03 -1.22
C LEU A 124 -2.18 8.68 0.15
N LEU A 125 -2.33 7.85 1.19
CA LEU A 125 -2.48 8.30 2.57
C LEU A 125 -1.28 9.13 3.02
N GLY A 126 -0.06 8.70 2.70
CA GLY A 126 1.16 9.43 3.05
C GLY A 126 1.24 10.80 2.37
N LEU A 127 0.82 10.90 1.10
CA LEU A 127 0.78 12.19 0.40
C LEU A 127 -0.31 13.11 0.97
N GLU A 128 -1.46 12.56 1.37
CA GLU A 128 -2.54 13.31 1.98
C GLU A 128 -2.17 13.85 3.37
N ASP A 129 -1.44 13.06 4.17
CA ASP A 129 -0.91 13.51 5.45
C ASP A 129 -0.01 14.74 5.28
N LEU A 130 0.91 14.69 4.30
CA LEU A 130 1.81 15.82 4.01
C LEU A 130 1.05 17.07 3.56
N ARG A 131 0.00 16.88 2.74
CA ARG A 131 -0.90 17.98 2.32
C ARG A 131 -1.61 18.60 3.51
N THR A 132 -2.18 17.78 4.38
CA THR A 132 -2.90 18.24 5.58
C THR A 132 -1.96 18.96 6.55
N GLN A 133 -0.74 18.45 6.74
CA GLN A 133 0.29 19.11 7.54
C GLN A 133 0.69 20.48 6.97
N ALA A 134 0.86 20.59 5.65
CA ALA A 134 1.18 21.86 5.01
C ALA A 134 0.04 22.90 5.17
N GLN A 135 -1.22 22.46 5.11
CA GLN A 135 -2.39 23.32 5.33
C GLN A 135 -2.54 23.73 6.80
N ALA A 136 -2.26 22.85 7.76
CA ALA A 136 -2.28 23.20 9.17
C ALA A 136 -1.23 24.29 9.48
N ASN A 137 -0.02 24.11 8.97
CA ASN A 137 1.08 25.06 9.19
C ASN A 137 0.84 26.45 8.55
N SER A 138 0.00 26.54 7.51
CA SER A 138 -0.31 27.84 6.88
C SER A 138 -1.39 28.64 7.62
N LEU A 139 -2.20 27.99 8.47
CA LEU A 139 -3.22 28.66 9.29
C LEU A 139 -2.63 29.30 10.56
N ASP A 140 -1.49 28.80 11.04
CA ASP A 140 -0.83 29.28 12.27
C ASP A 140 0.12 30.47 12.03
N VAL A 141 0.44 30.82 10.78
CA VAL A 141 1.34 31.93 10.44
C VAL A 141 0.53 33.18 10.08
N ASP A 142 0.60 34.19 10.95
CA ASP A 142 -0.03 35.50 10.78
C ASP A 142 0.08 36.05 9.35
N SER A 143 -1.09 36.40 8.80
CA SER A 143 -1.46 36.90 7.46
C SER A 143 -0.60 37.95 6.72
N ASN A 144 0.67 38.20 7.08
CA ASN A 144 1.49 39.31 6.55
C ASN A 144 2.70 38.92 5.67
N SER A 145 2.91 37.64 5.32
CA SER A 145 3.95 37.26 4.34
C SER A 145 3.42 36.27 3.29
N SER A 146 2.76 36.78 2.25
CA SER A 146 1.97 36.05 1.26
C SER A 146 2.74 35.26 0.19
N ASP A 147 4.06 35.40 0.10
CA ASP A 147 4.73 35.08 -1.17
C ASP A 147 5.54 33.76 -1.18
N LEU A 148 5.65 33.06 -0.04
CA LEU A 148 6.42 31.81 0.07
C LEU A 148 5.67 30.60 0.66
N ALA A 149 4.44 30.80 1.18
CA ALA A 149 3.72 29.78 1.96
C ALA A 149 2.76 28.88 1.14
N SER A 150 2.58 29.13 -0.17
CA SER A 150 1.58 28.43 -0.98
C SER A 150 2.11 27.21 -1.75
N GLN A 151 3.29 26.70 -1.40
CA GLN A 151 3.90 25.61 -2.16
C GLN A 151 3.38 24.26 -1.67
N ASP A 152 2.32 23.78 -2.33
CA ASP A 152 1.77 22.43 -2.14
C ASP A 152 2.93 21.41 -2.20
N PRO A 153 3.17 20.61 -1.15
CA PRO A 153 4.35 19.76 -1.05
C PRO A 153 4.36 18.64 -2.11
N VAL A 154 3.19 18.35 -2.69
CA VAL A 154 2.98 17.29 -3.67
C VAL A 154 2.27 17.86 -4.90
N PRO A 155 2.80 17.69 -6.13
CA PRO A 155 2.09 18.12 -7.32
C PRO A 155 0.82 17.29 -7.54
N ASN A 156 -0.28 17.94 -7.89
CA ASN A 156 -1.57 17.29 -8.18
C ASN A 156 -1.44 16.16 -9.22
N ALA A 157 -0.54 16.30 -10.20
CA ALA A 157 -0.30 15.28 -11.23
C ALA A 157 0.28 13.98 -10.66
N THR A 158 1.09 14.04 -9.61
CA THR A 158 1.64 12.84 -8.93
C THR A 158 0.55 12.16 -8.14
N ARG A 159 -0.20 12.93 -7.35
CA ARG A 159 -1.34 12.42 -6.58
C ARG A 159 -2.35 11.74 -7.50
N ALA A 160 -2.67 12.36 -8.62
CA ALA A 160 -3.56 11.80 -9.63
C ALA A 160 -3.11 10.41 -10.11
N LYS A 161 -1.82 10.19 -10.35
CA LYS A 161 -1.32 8.86 -10.75
C LYS A 161 -1.46 7.80 -9.66
N VAL A 162 -1.28 8.19 -8.40
CA VAL A 162 -1.49 7.27 -7.27
C VAL A 162 -2.97 6.92 -7.14
N GLU A 163 -3.87 7.89 -7.28
CA GLU A 163 -5.31 7.62 -7.31
C GLU A 163 -5.68 6.67 -8.45
N ASP A 164 -5.12 6.87 -9.65
CA ASP A 164 -5.38 6.00 -10.80
C ASP A 164 -4.97 4.56 -10.47
N GLU A 165 -3.78 4.39 -9.86
CA GLU A 165 -3.30 3.07 -9.43
C GLU A 165 -4.19 2.44 -8.35
N VAL A 166 -4.69 3.22 -7.37
CA VAL A 166 -5.65 2.73 -6.36
C VAL A 166 -6.94 2.24 -7.02
N VAL A 167 -7.49 3.02 -7.94
CA VAL A 167 -8.74 2.67 -8.66
C VAL A 167 -8.54 1.43 -9.53
N ILE A 168 -7.44 1.37 -10.29
CA ILE A 168 -7.11 0.24 -11.16
C ILE A 168 -6.91 -1.03 -10.33
N ALA A 169 -6.07 -0.97 -9.30
CA ALA A 169 -5.79 -2.12 -8.45
C ALA A 169 -7.06 -2.63 -7.74
N PHE A 170 -7.93 -1.72 -7.27
CA PHE A 170 -9.20 -2.11 -6.67
C PHE A 170 -10.15 -2.75 -7.68
N ALA A 171 -10.31 -2.17 -8.88
CA ALA A 171 -11.13 -2.75 -9.94
C ALA A 171 -10.63 -4.15 -10.35
N GLU A 172 -9.31 -4.33 -10.46
CA GLU A 172 -8.71 -5.63 -10.76
C GLU A 172 -9.01 -6.68 -9.67
N VAL A 173 -8.96 -6.32 -8.37
CA VAL A 173 -9.35 -7.25 -7.29
C VAL A 173 -10.82 -7.65 -7.42
N MET A 174 -11.69 -6.71 -7.79
CA MET A 174 -13.12 -7.00 -7.95
C MET A 174 -13.40 -7.88 -9.17
N ASP A 175 -12.68 -7.68 -10.27
CA ASP A 175 -12.80 -8.48 -11.50
C ASP A 175 -12.29 -9.92 -11.31
N GLN A 176 -11.42 -10.16 -10.32
CA GLN A 176 -10.99 -11.50 -9.94
C GLN A 176 -12.09 -12.31 -9.23
N GLU A 177 -13.08 -11.63 -8.66
CA GLU A 177 -14.15 -12.24 -7.86
C GLU A 177 -15.50 -12.24 -8.60
N GLY A 178 -15.52 -11.74 -9.84
CA GLY A 178 -16.71 -11.69 -10.68
C GLY A 178 -17.25 -13.08 -11.06
N VAL A 179 -18.58 -13.15 -11.19
CA VAL A 179 -19.35 -14.33 -11.61
C VAL A 179 -18.77 -14.89 -12.92
N GLY A 180 -18.10 -16.05 -12.84
CA GLY A 180 -17.44 -16.71 -13.98
C GLY A 180 -16.06 -17.31 -13.70
N ARG A 181 -15.46 -17.04 -12.53
CA ARG A 181 -14.16 -17.59 -12.10
C ARG A 181 -14.24 -18.67 -11.02
N GLU A 182 -15.42 -19.27 -10.80
CA GLU A 182 -15.59 -20.41 -9.88
C GLU A 182 -14.55 -21.51 -10.14
N TRP A 183 -14.27 -21.81 -11.42
CA TRP A 183 -13.24 -22.77 -11.81
C TRP A 183 -11.82 -22.37 -11.36
N GLU A 184 -11.47 -21.08 -11.38
CA GLU A 184 -10.14 -20.59 -10.99
C GLU A 184 -9.95 -20.69 -9.46
N SER A 185 -11.03 -20.51 -8.70
CA SER A 185 -11.05 -20.71 -7.25
C SER A 185 -10.79 -22.17 -6.85
N GLU A 186 -11.25 -23.15 -7.65
CA GLU A 186 -10.96 -24.57 -7.44
C GLU A 186 -9.47 -24.90 -7.61
N PHE A 187 -8.81 -24.32 -8.62
CA PHE A 187 -7.35 -24.49 -8.80
C PHE A 187 -6.53 -23.79 -7.72
N GLN A 188 -6.99 -22.64 -7.23
CA GLN A 188 -6.36 -21.97 -6.10
C GLN A 188 -6.46 -22.81 -4.83
N GLN A 189 -7.62 -23.39 -4.52
CA GLN A 189 -7.78 -24.30 -3.38
C GLN A 189 -6.85 -25.52 -3.46
N ILE A 190 -6.62 -26.08 -4.65
CA ILE A 190 -5.64 -27.17 -4.85
C ILE A 190 -4.22 -26.70 -4.54
N ALA A 191 -3.84 -25.47 -4.94
CA ALA A 191 -2.56 -24.89 -4.57
C ALA A 191 -2.41 -24.67 -3.05
N LEU A 192 -3.50 -24.31 -2.36
CA LEU A 192 -3.53 -24.19 -0.90
C LEU A 192 -3.35 -25.52 -0.20
N LEU A 193 -4.03 -26.57 -0.68
CA LEU A 193 -3.88 -27.94 -0.18
C LEU A 193 -2.46 -28.49 -0.40
N SER A 194 -1.81 -28.10 -1.50
CA SER A 194 -0.43 -28.49 -1.77
C SER A 194 0.59 -27.78 -0.87
N ASN A 195 0.29 -26.55 -0.43
CA ASN A 195 1.14 -25.77 0.49
C ASN A 195 0.87 -26.06 1.97
N SER A 196 -0.29 -26.64 2.32
CA SER A 196 -0.63 -27.05 3.70
C SER A 196 0.04 -28.34 4.17
N VAL A 197 0.92 -28.95 3.35
CA VAL A 197 1.66 -30.18 3.72
C VAL A 197 2.89 -29.88 4.61
N GLN A 198 3.08 -28.64 5.08
CA GLN A 198 3.98 -28.40 6.22
C GLN A 198 3.26 -28.73 7.55
N VAL A 199 3.29 -30.02 7.86
CA VAL A 199 3.08 -30.61 9.18
C VAL A 199 4.19 -30.09 10.10
N ASP A 200 3.84 -29.18 11.02
CA ASP A 200 4.56 -28.82 12.28
C ASP A 200 4.28 -27.34 12.70
N ALA A 201 3.07 -26.82 12.47
CA ALA A 201 2.66 -25.55 13.06
C ALA A 201 2.17 -25.79 14.51
N PRO A 202 2.68 -25.05 15.52
CA PRO A 202 2.28 -25.22 16.91
C PRO A 202 0.79 -24.92 17.13
N ALA A 203 0.17 -25.69 18.02
CA ALA A 203 -1.28 -25.82 18.25
C ALA A 203 -2.04 -24.56 18.71
N ASP A 204 -1.38 -23.40 18.80
CA ASP A 204 -2.00 -22.13 19.24
C ASP A 204 -2.47 -21.23 18.09
N GLN A 205 -2.32 -21.66 16.83
CA GLN A 205 -2.91 -20.96 15.67
C GLN A 205 -4.30 -21.54 15.39
N ILE A 206 -5.27 -21.13 16.21
CA ILE A 206 -6.69 -21.29 15.88
C ILE A 206 -6.88 -20.67 14.48
N PRO A 207 -7.47 -21.39 13.51
CA PRO A 207 -7.79 -20.82 12.21
C PRO A 207 -8.76 -19.68 12.47
N SER A 208 -8.25 -18.45 12.48
CA SER A 208 -9.07 -17.25 12.53
C SER A 208 -10.02 -17.30 11.34
N PRO A 209 -11.26 -16.81 11.46
CA PRO A 209 -12.20 -16.78 10.34
C PRO A 209 -11.50 -16.13 9.16
N SER A 210 -11.35 -16.87 8.07
CA SER A 210 -10.62 -16.42 6.90
C SER A 210 -11.43 -15.31 6.26
N ILE A 211 -11.07 -14.05 6.58
CA ILE A 211 -11.67 -12.88 5.95
C ILE A 211 -11.50 -13.02 4.44
N SER A 212 -12.61 -12.97 3.71
CA SER A 212 -12.60 -13.13 2.26
C SER A 212 -11.76 -12.02 1.58
N LEU A 213 -11.11 -12.35 0.46
CA LEU A 213 -10.31 -11.41 -0.34
C LEU A 213 -11.08 -10.11 -0.68
N PRO A 214 -12.36 -10.16 -1.08
CA PRO A 214 -13.16 -8.96 -1.31
C PRO A 214 -13.35 -8.11 -0.06
N THR A 215 -13.50 -8.73 1.10
CA THR A 215 -13.65 -8.01 2.37
C THR A 215 -12.34 -7.30 2.74
N LEU A 216 -11.20 -7.96 2.56
CA LEU A 216 -9.88 -7.34 2.77
C LEU A 216 -9.65 -6.16 1.84
N SER A 217 -10.02 -6.28 0.56
CA SER A 217 -9.86 -5.21 -0.43
C SER A 217 -10.77 -4.02 -0.11
N LEU A 218 -12.01 -4.27 0.32
CA LEU A 218 -12.93 -3.23 0.79
C LEU A 218 -12.40 -2.50 2.02
N ILE A 219 -11.85 -3.22 3.01
CA ILE A 219 -11.28 -2.60 4.21
C ILE A 219 -10.12 -1.66 3.83
N LEU A 220 -9.24 -2.08 2.92
CA LEU A 220 -8.14 -1.23 2.44
C LEU A 220 -8.66 -0.04 1.63
N ALA A 221 -9.57 -0.30 0.69
CA ALA A 221 -10.14 0.71 -0.19
C ALA A 221 -10.94 1.76 0.59
N ALA A 222 -11.63 1.38 1.68
CA ALA A 222 -12.35 2.31 2.54
C ALA A 222 -11.44 3.40 3.14
N GLN A 223 -10.14 3.13 3.29
CA GLN A 223 -9.18 4.10 3.81
C GLN A 223 -8.70 5.10 2.75
N SER A 224 -8.64 4.68 1.48
CA SER A 224 -8.01 5.45 0.39
C SER A 224 -8.99 6.01 -0.63
N LEU A 225 -10.10 5.33 -0.92
CA LEU A 225 -11.12 5.78 -1.87
C LEU A 225 -11.77 7.13 -1.52
N PRO A 226 -12.01 7.49 -0.24
CA PRO A 226 -12.52 8.83 0.08
C PRO A 226 -11.58 9.96 -0.37
N LEU A 227 -10.29 9.66 -0.56
CA LEU A 227 -9.28 10.60 -1.04
C LEU A 227 -9.21 10.67 -2.57
N VAL A 228 -9.85 9.73 -3.29
CA VAL A 228 -9.84 9.69 -4.74
C VAL A 228 -10.89 10.63 -5.32
N ALA A 229 -10.51 11.41 -6.34
CA ALA A 229 -11.45 12.27 -7.07
C ALA A 229 -12.67 11.48 -7.58
N SER A 230 -13.87 12.02 -7.34
CA SER A 230 -15.14 11.38 -7.70
C SER A 230 -15.29 11.06 -9.21
N SER A 231 -14.61 11.82 -10.07
CA SER A 231 -14.57 11.54 -11.51
C SER A 231 -13.92 10.21 -11.85
N LYS A 232 -12.94 9.76 -11.06
CA LYS A 232 -12.19 8.51 -11.27
C LYS A 232 -12.92 7.29 -10.73
N LEU A 233 -13.70 7.47 -9.66
CA LEU A 233 -14.53 6.40 -9.09
C LEU A 233 -15.57 5.86 -10.08
N LYS A 234 -15.91 6.64 -11.12
CA LYS A 234 -16.78 6.19 -12.22
C LYS A 234 -16.19 5.04 -13.04
N ALA A 235 -14.88 4.80 -12.95
CA ALA A 235 -14.22 3.69 -13.64
C ALA A 235 -14.38 2.35 -12.91
N LEU A 236 -14.87 2.35 -11.66
CA LEU A 236 -15.04 1.12 -10.89
C LEU A 236 -16.22 0.27 -11.41
N PRO A 237 -16.14 -1.07 -11.35
CA PRO A 237 -17.23 -1.96 -11.70
C PRO A 237 -18.34 -1.89 -10.63
N LEU A 238 -19.21 -0.87 -10.72
CA LEU A 238 -20.21 -0.55 -9.70
C LEU A 238 -21.14 -1.72 -9.34
N THR A 239 -21.48 -2.55 -10.32
CA THR A 239 -22.29 -3.75 -10.11
C THR A 239 -21.59 -4.74 -9.19
N ALA A 240 -20.33 -5.08 -9.49
CA ALA A 240 -19.52 -5.96 -8.64
C ALA A 240 -19.34 -5.36 -7.24
N LEU A 241 -19.16 -4.04 -7.14
CA LEU A 241 -19.02 -3.35 -5.85
C LEU A 241 -20.25 -3.51 -5.00
N SER A 242 -21.42 -3.28 -5.59
CA SER A 242 -22.69 -3.41 -4.86
C SER A 242 -22.92 -4.84 -4.38
N GLN A 243 -22.56 -5.84 -5.18
CA GLN A 243 -22.69 -7.25 -4.82
C GLN A 243 -21.75 -7.63 -3.69
N ILE A 244 -20.47 -7.27 -3.80
CA ILE A 244 -19.48 -7.53 -2.75
C ILE A 244 -19.89 -6.85 -1.44
N LEU A 245 -20.25 -5.55 -1.49
CA LEU A 245 -20.73 -4.83 -0.31
C LEU A 245 -21.94 -5.50 0.32
N THR A 246 -22.90 -5.94 -0.49
CA THR A 246 -24.10 -6.64 0.00
C THR A 246 -23.73 -7.98 0.64
N SER A 247 -22.80 -8.74 0.05
CA SER A 247 -22.30 -10.00 0.63
C SER A 247 -21.61 -9.75 1.97
N CYS A 248 -20.67 -8.81 2.02
CA CYS A 248 -19.94 -8.47 3.25
C CYS A 248 -20.89 -8.00 4.37
N ILE A 249 -21.90 -7.19 4.06
CA ILE A 249 -22.93 -6.77 5.02
C ILE A 249 -23.73 -7.99 5.49
N THR A 250 -24.17 -8.84 4.56
CA THR A 250 -24.97 -10.03 4.87
C THR A 250 -24.18 -11.00 5.76
N GLU A 251 -22.92 -11.26 5.44
CA GLU A 251 -22.00 -12.08 6.25
C GLU A 251 -21.81 -11.48 7.65
N ALA A 252 -21.50 -10.19 7.75
CA ALA A 252 -21.25 -9.52 9.02
C ALA A 252 -22.46 -9.51 9.98
N PHE A 253 -23.69 -9.49 9.44
CA PHE A 253 -24.91 -9.49 10.26
C PHE A 253 -25.52 -10.88 10.47
N ASN A 254 -25.21 -11.87 9.63
CA ASN A 254 -25.71 -13.24 9.80
C ASN A 254 -24.88 -14.09 10.77
N GLU A 255 -23.62 -13.75 11.05
CA GLU A 255 -22.82 -14.44 12.09
C GLU A 255 -23.20 -14.07 13.54
N VAL A 256 -24.20 -13.20 13.75
CA VAL A 256 -24.59 -12.67 15.08
C VAL A 256 -25.73 -13.47 15.75
N VAL A 257 -26.01 -14.71 15.31
CA VAL A 257 -27.04 -15.59 15.92
C VAL A 257 -26.44 -16.92 16.36
#